data_AF-A0AAV6UQP9-F1
#
_entry.id   AF-A0AAV6UQP9-F1
#
_cell.length_a   1.000
_cell.length_b   1.000
_cell.length_c   1.000
_cell.angle_alpha   90.00
_cell.angle_beta   90.00
_cell.angle_gamma   90.00
#
_symmetry.space_group_name_H-M   'P 1'
#
loop_
_entity.id
_entity.type
_entity.pdbx_description
1 polymer ?
#
loop_
_entity_poly.entity_id
_entity_poly.type
_entity_poly.pdbx_seq_one_letter_code
_entity_poly.pdbx_strand_id
1 'polypeptide(L)'
;MERIGLFNRKEIRAIVKKRKALEYKLRRMKKSKDDVLKYIEYEMNLLELIGKRRKRLMCEDKKDEIDFHIAKRINRLFRGAVSRYSEDTKLWLDQIQFCKKMKWQTMIKLIYIHNYCKFIQKIPVKYVIMAAKYEMEERRLPENARKLFPVEEFYESSFRTFWREYFRMELMYIDWIRKRKAVLEAKSVEEIEIDEDDVVMNGQIAHLVYDSAVEECPDVEYALSFIQICLDFDFGSQHINYILQNVQERFPDKEETLDALAKEPLLNVQEEIKRGKEQGLKKRMVIDGINAEIHSKYEEAIRTLPTEKMWSFYIEFILSLLNSAKENKKETLQDTAVNLMERAHQDDCLALSFYSEWIDLLFERDEDDEALSIALCAAKKWNTVDLWFKCLTFHIQCMQPHEAVYKLLKEAIASVNEKDSVILWKLGVDWLSTCNPERLIEFFESGIKKPKEVSLPLKEMYLEVTALKKTISEARSLYKKFKKMGPLSPQIVKKMIKIEMGQMDPPIEMLRKYYEDGLKEFGTVNIDIWLDYLKLEQEHAHGSLHAYSALCWRAKKTLDQDLLQEFHLRSLDLIPDQQSEDQHSFLMEED
;
A
#
# COMPACT_ATOMS: atom_id res chain seq x y z
N MET A 1 -6.85 25.47 51.99
CA MET A 1 -8.05 25.44 51.13
C MET A 1 -9.16 26.33 51.68
N GLU A 2 -9.68 26.09 52.89
CA GLU A 2 -10.74 26.93 53.50
C GLU A 2 -10.26 28.36 53.82
N ARG A 3 -9.09 28.50 54.44
CA ARG A 3 -8.49 29.80 54.81
C ARG A 3 -8.15 30.72 53.63
N ILE A 4 -8.12 30.17 52.42
CA ILE A 4 -7.76 30.87 51.17
C ILE A 4 -9.01 31.05 50.29
N GLY A 5 -10.20 30.67 50.77
CA GLY A 5 -11.45 30.77 50.02
C GLY A 5 -11.57 29.85 48.79
N LEU A 6 -10.61 28.93 48.57
CA LEU A 6 -10.61 28.04 47.40
C LEU A 6 -11.76 27.02 47.43
N PHE A 7 -12.18 26.60 48.62
CA PHE A 7 -13.29 25.67 48.82
C PHE A 7 -14.04 25.99 50.11
N ASN A 8 -15.36 25.77 50.08
CA ASN A 8 -16.21 25.90 51.25
C ASN A 8 -16.10 24.66 52.16
N ARG A 9 -16.42 24.80 53.46
CA ARG A 9 -16.43 23.68 54.45
C ARG A 9 -17.20 22.44 53.98
N LYS A 10 -18.30 22.64 53.24
CA LYS A 10 -19.12 21.53 52.68
C LYS A 10 -18.37 20.80 51.55
N GLU A 11 -17.72 21.54 50.66
CA GLU A 11 -16.94 20.98 49.55
C GLU A 11 -15.70 20.24 50.04
N ILE A 12 -14.99 20.79 51.04
CA ILE A 12 -13.82 20.12 51.64
C ILE A 12 -14.22 18.78 52.27
N ARG A 13 -15.34 18.73 53.00
CA ARG A 13 -15.88 17.47 53.55
C ARG A 13 -16.22 16.47 52.46
N ALA A 14 -16.79 16.92 51.33
CA ALA A 14 -17.07 16.05 50.19
C ALA A 14 -15.79 15.49 49.54
N ILE A 15 -14.75 16.33 49.37
CA ILE A 15 -13.44 15.90 48.85
C ILE A 15 -12.81 14.85 49.77
N VAL A 16 -12.80 15.09 51.08
CA VAL A 16 -12.25 14.15 52.06
C VAL A 16 -13.03 12.83 52.05
N LYS A 17 -14.37 12.88 51.97
CA LYS A 17 -15.21 11.67 51.89
C LYS A 17 -14.92 10.85 50.63
N LYS A 18 -14.83 11.51 49.46
CA LYS A 18 -14.51 10.85 48.19
C LYS A 18 -13.10 10.25 48.19
N ARG A 19 -12.09 10.98 48.70
CA ARG A 19 -10.71 10.46 48.84
C ARG A 19 -10.66 9.22 49.73
N LYS A 20 -11.30 9.24 50.91
CA LYS A 20 -11.36 8.08 51.80
C LYS A 20 -12.02 6.87 51.13
N ALA A 21 -13.08 7.07 50.36
CA ALA A 21 -13.74 5.98 49.64
C ALA A 21 -12.83 5.36 48.56
N LEU A 22 -12.07 6.19 47.82
CA LEU A 22 -11.11 5.72 46.81
C LEU A 22 -9.89 5.03 47.45
N GLU A 23 -9.35 5.58 48.53
CA GLU A 23 -8.27 4.94 49.31
C GLU A 23 -8.70 3.59 49.90
N TYR A 24 -9.95 3.47 50.37
CA TYR A 24 -10.50 2.21 50.86
C TYR A 24 -10.60 1.16 49.75
N LYS A 25 -11.04 1.55 48.55
CA LYS A 25 -11.08 0.66 47.38
C LYS A 25 -9.69 0.15 47.01
N LEU A 26 -8.67 1.00 47.10
CA LEU A 26 -7.26 0.63 46.82
C LEU A 26 -6.61 -0.26 47.89
N ARG A 27 -7.14 -0.30 49.11
CA ARG A 27 -6.67 -1.18 50.20
C ARG A 27 -7.28 -2.58 50.17
N ARG A 28 -8.23 -2.86 49.27
CA ARG A 28 -8.82 -4.20 49.11
C ARG A 28 -7.76 -5.21 48.66
N MET A 29 -7.94 -6.47 49.05
CA MET A 29 -7.04 -7.59 48.71
C MET A 29 -6.85 -7.74 47.20
N LYS A 30 -7.93 -7.66 46.41
CA LYS A 30 -7.88 -7.59 44.94
C LYS A 30 -7.86 -6.12 44.50
N LYS A 31 -6.71 -5.66 44.02
CA LYS A 31 -6.53 -4.30 43.50
C LYS A 31 -6.86 -4.29 42.01
N SER A 32 -7.90 -3.56 41.63
CA SER A 32 -8.27 -3.38 40.22
C SER A 32 -7.49 -2.20 39.61
N LYS A 33 -7.05 -2.37 38.36
CA LYS A 33 -6.40 -1.32 37.56
C LYS A 33 -7.31 -0.10 37.40
N ASP A 34 -8.59 -0.36 37.13
CA ASP A 34 -9.63 0.67 36.98
C ASP A 34 -9.81 1.53 38.24
N ASP A 35 -9.66 0.94 39.42
CA ASP A 35 -9.80 1.69 40.68
C ASP A 35 -8.62 2.66 40.88
N VAL A 36 -7.42 2.28 40.41
CA VAL A 36 -6.23 3.15 40.44
C VAL A 36 -6.40 4.28 39.42
N LEU A 37 -6.83 3.96 38.19
CA LEU A 37 -7.06 4.96 37.13
C LEU A 37 -8.15 5.96 37.53
N LYS A 38 -9.30 5.50 38.05
CA LYS A 38 -10.37 6.37 38.55
C LYS A 38 -9.88 7.28 39.68
N TYR A 39 -8.94 6.82 40.51
CA TYR A 39 -8.39 7.68 41.55
C TYR A 39 -7.43 8.74 41.00
N ILE A 40 -6.58 8.36 40.04
CA ILE A 40 -5.71 9.29 39.31
C ILE A 40 -6.54 10.37 38.61
N GLU A 41 -7.57 9.97 37.87
CA GLU A 41 -8.48 10.87 37.15
C GLU A 41 -9.18 11.84 38.12
N TYR A 42 -9.67 11.35 39.25
CA TYR A 42 -10.29 12.20 40.27
C TYR A 42 -9.33 13.25 40.83
N GLU A 43 -8.10 12.87 41.18
CA GLU A 43 -7.11 13.81 41.71
C GLU A 43 -6.60 14.78 40.62
N MET A 44 -6.50 14.36 39.36
CA MET A 44 -6.21 15.25 38.22
C MET A 44 -7.31 16.30 38.02
N ASN A 45 -8.58 15.88 37.98
CA ASN A 45 -9.73 16.78 37.87
C ASN A 45 -9.80 17.78 39.04
N LEU A 46 -9.44 17.33 40.25
CA LEU A 46 -9.36 18.20 41.42
C LEU A 46 -8.25 19.24 41.28
N LEU A 47 -7.07 18.86 40.79
CA LEU A 47 -5.95 19.77 40.54
C LEU A 47 -6.32 20.83 39.48
N GLU A 48 -7.03 20.42 38.42
CA GLU A 48 -7.52 21.36 37.40
C GLU A 48 -8.58 22.32 37.92
N LEU A 49 -9.51 21.83 38.76
CA LEU A 49 -10.51 22.68 39.40
C LEU A 49 -9.86 23.73 40.31
N ILE A 50 -8.83 23.33 41.07
CA ILE A 50 -8.03 24.26 41.89
C ILE A 50 -7.37 25.31 41.01
N GLY A 51 -6.73 24.91 39.91
CA GLY A 51 -6.13 25.83 38.94
C GLY A 51 -7.14 26.85 38.38
N LYS A 52 -8.34 26.39 37.98
CA LYS A 52 -9.41 27.29 37.48
C LYS A 52 -9.92 28.26 38.57
N ARG A 53 -10.03 27.81 39.82
CA ARG A 53 -10.46 28.68 40.94
C ARG A 53 -9.39 29.71 41.31
N ARG A 54 -8.11 29.32 41.31
CA ARG A 54 -7.00 30.27 41.53
C ARG A 54 -6.92 31.36 40.47
N LYS A 55 -7.09 31.00 39.19
CA LYS A 55 -7.14 31.98 38.09
C LYS A 55 -8.29 32.99 38.23
N ARG A 56 -9.43 32.55 38.77
CA ARG A 56 -10.60 33.42 38.99
C ARG A 56 -10.44 34.34 40.21
N LEU A 57 -9.78 33.84 41.26
CA LEU A 57 -9.58 34.55 42.52
C LEU A 57 -8.27 35.36 42.55
N MET A 58 -7.44 35.27 41.50
CA MET A 58 -6.13 35.93 41.40
C MET A 58 -5.23 35.70 42.63
N CYS A 59 -5.26 34.49 43.19
CA CYS A 59 -4.55 34.17 44.44
C CYS A 59 -3.56 33.00 44.23
N GLU A 60 -2.27 33.29 44.43
CA GLU A 60 -1.17 32.31 44.35
C GLU A 60 -0.75 31.75 45.72
N ASP A 61 -1.40 32.17 46.80
CA ASP A 61 -1.00 31.79 48.16
C ASP A 61 -1.06 30.28 48.38
N LYS A 62 -0.01 29.74 49.03
CA LYS A 62 0.13 28.33 49.44
C LYS A 62 0.00 27.32 48.29
N LYS A 63 0.43 27.70 47.08
CA LYS A 63 0.49 26.82 45.89
C LYS A 63 1.32 25.56 46.15
N ASP A 64 2.46 25.69 46.84
CA ASP A 64 3.33 24.56 47.18
C ASP A 64 2.74 23.61 48.24
N GLU A 65 1.92 24.13 49.16
CA GLU A 65 1.30 23.29 50.19
C GLU A 65 0.09 22.49 49.65
N ILE A 66 -0.63 23.04 48.67
CA ILE A 66 -1.90 22.48 48.19
C ILE A 66 -1.69 21.79 46.84
N ASP A 67 -1.27 22.53 45.84
CA ASP A 67 -1.24 22.10 44.45
C ASP A 67 -0.11 21.07 44.25
N PHE A 68 1.08 21.36 44.77
CA PHE A 68 2.23 20.46 44.69
C PHE A 68 2.05 19.18 45.54
N HIS A 69 1.33 19.25 46.66
CA HIS A 69 1.01 18.05 47.45
C HIS A 69 0.00 17.13 46.74
N ILE A 70 -0.99 17.70 46.04
CA ILE A 70 -1.93 16.94 45.20
C ILE A 70 -1.18 16.33 44.02
N ALA A 71 -0.33 17.10 43.35
CA ALA A 71 0.48 16.58 42.25
C ALA A 71 1.42 15.45 42.70
N LYS A 72 2.08 15.58 43.88
CA LYS A 72 2.95 14.53 44.43
C LYS A 72 2.17 13.25 44.70
N ARG A 73 0.92 13.38 45.12
CA ARG A 73 0.02 12.24 45.33
C ARG A 73 -0.34 11.56 44.01
N ILE A 74 -0.72 12.33 42.98
CA ILE A 74 -1.00 11.80 41.64
C ILE A 74 0.20 10.99 41.13
N ASN A 75 1.42 11.53 41.26
CA ASN A 75 2.61 10.81 40.83
C ASN A 75 2.94 9.57 41.69
N ARG A 76 2.65 9.58 43.00
CA ARG A 76 2.75 8.35 43.82
C ARG A 76 1.77 7.27 43.35
N LEU A 77 0.56 7.66 42.95
CA LEU A 77 -0.44 6.74 42.39
C LEU A 77 0.03 6.18 41.04
N PHE A 78 0.53 7.03 40.15
CA PHE A 78 1.13 6.59 38.88
C PHE A 78 2.32 5.64 39.11
N ARG A 79 3.27 5.96 39.99
CA ARG A 79 4.39 5.06 40.32
C ARG A 79 3.91 3.71 40.85
N GLY A 80 2.90 3.73 41.72
CA GLY A 80 2.26 2.52 42.24
C GLY A 80 1.55 1.69 41.16
N ALA A 81 0.98 2.36 40.15
CA ALA A 81 0.31 1.73 39.01
C ALA A 81 1.32 1.14 38.02
N VAL A 82 2.32 1.91 37.60
CA VAL A 82 3.38 1.51 36.66
C VAL A 82 4.22 0.36 37.20
N SER A 83 4.52 0.35 38.50
CA SER A 83 5.25 -0.78 39.11
C SER A 83 4.43 -2.08 39.18
N ARG A 84 3.11 -2.03 39.00
CA ARG A 84 2.22 -3.21 39.06
C ARG A 84 1.75 -3.66 37.68
N TYR A 85 1.50 -2.70 36.80
CA TYR A 85 1.02 -2.89 35.43
C TYR A 85 2.08 -2.38 34.45
N SER A 86 3.27 -2.98 34.53
CA SER A 86 4.46 -2.52 33.83
C SER A 86 4.40 -2.76 32.31
N GLU A 87 3.52 -3.65 31.84
CA GLU A 87 3.29 -3.92 30.41
C GLU A 87 2.38 -2.88 29.72
N ASP A 88 1.61 -2.09 30.49
CA ASP A 88 0.67 -1.13 29.91
C ASP A 88 1.36 0.18 29.51
N THR A 89 1.77 0.24 28.26
CA THR A 89 2.43 1.40 27.64
C THR A 89 1.64 2.70 27.74
N LYS A 90 0.29 2.67 27.78
CA LYS A 90 -0.54 3.88 27.86
C LYS A 90 -0.37 4.57 29.21
N LEU A 91 -0.39 3.79 30.28
CA LEU A 91 -0.21 4.27 31.65
C LEU A 91 1.12 5.03 31.84
N TRP A 92 2.15 4.60 31.11
CA TRP A 92 3.47 5.20 31.16
C TRP A 92 3.51 6.54 30.43
N LEU A 93 2.92 6.59 29.24
CA LEU A 93 2.78 7.82 28.47
C LEU A 93 1.96 8.86 29.24
N ASP A 94 0.88 8.44 29.90
CA ASP A 94 0.04 9.31 30.74
C ASP A 94 0.82 9.87 31.94
N GLN A 95 1.67 9.06 32.60
CA GLN A 95 2.53 9.53 33.68
C GLN A 95 3.56 10.55 33.17
N ILE A 96 4.16 10.30 32.01
CA ILE A 96 5.13 11.22 31.39
C ILE A 96 4.45 12.54 31.04
N GLN A 97 3.28 12.51 30.39
CA GLN A 97 2.50 13.71 30.07
C GLN A 97 2.13 14.51 31.33
N PHE A 98 1.72 13.83 32.41
CA PHE A 98 1.45 14.49 33.67
C PHE A 98 2.71 15.17 34.25
N CYS A 99 3.84 14.48 34.24
CA CYS A 99 5.11 15.06 34.71
C CYS A 99 5.57 16.23 33.83
N LYS A 100 5.32 16.18 32.50
CA LYS A 100 5.58 17.30 31.58
C LYS A 100 4.73 18.52 31.93
N LYS A 101 3.43 18.34 32.17
CA LYS A 101 2.51 19.40 32.62
C LYS A 101 2.97 20.07 33.92
N MET A 102 3.57 19.29 34.83
CA MET A 102 4.11 19.77 36.11
C MET A 102 5.56 20.29 36.02
N LYS A 103 6.20 20.21 34.85
CA LYS A 103 7.63 20.57 34.62
C LYS A 103 8.62 19.80 35.51
N TRP A 104 8.30 18.55 35.85
CA TRP A 104 9.15 17.72 36.73
C TRP A 104 10.21 16.94 35.95
N GLN A 105 11.17 17.68 35.41
CA GLN A 105 12.26 17.19 34.55
C GLN A 105 13.02 15.99 35.16
N THR A 106 13.45 16.10 36.42
CA THR A 106 14.17 15.01 37.12
C THR A 106 13.33 13.74 37.22
N MET A 107 12.02 13.87 37.40
CA MET A 107 11.14 12.71 37.49
C MET A 107 10.91 12.05 36.14
N ILE A 108 10.88 12.83 35.06
CA ILE A 108 10.74 12.28 33.71
C ILE A 108 12.00 11.51 33.32
N LYS A 109 13.19 12.06 33.59
CA LYS A 109 14.47 11.33 33.45
C LYS A 109 14.46 10.03 34.25
N LEU A 110 14.04 10.10 35.51
CA LEU A 110 13.94 8.90 36.35
C LEU A 110 12.87 7.93 35.85
N ILE A 111 11.79 8.36 35.20
CA ILE A 111 10.80 7.46 34.62
C ILE A 111 11.41 6.76 33.40
N TYR A 112 12.02 7.51 32.48
CA TYR A 112 12.73 6.92 31.34
C TYR A 112 13.85 5.96 31.79
N ILE A 113 14.72 6.38 32.71
CA ILE A 113 15.82 5.55 33.24
C ILE A 113 15.32 4.39 34.12
N HIS A 114 14.38 4.60 35.04
CA HIS A 114 13.90 3.51 35.91
C HIS A 114 13.20 2.44 35.10
N ASN A 115 12.43 2.84 34.09
CA ASN A 115 11.81 1.90 33.17
C ASN A 115 12.82 1.24 32.23
N TYR A 116 13.85 1.97 31.82
CA TYR A 116 14.99 1.44 31.09
C TYR A 116 15.79 0.40 31.93
N CYS A 117 16.07 0.68 33.21
CA CYS A 117 16.82 -0.20 34.09
C CYS A 117 16.01 -1.39 34.63
N LYS A 118 14.67 -1.32 34.72
CA LYS A 118 13.85 -2.43 35.23
C LYS A 118 13.61 -3.54 34.20
N PHE A 119 13.83 -3.26 32.92
CA PHE A 119 13.49 -4.13 31.78
C PHE A 119 14.73 -4.59 30.99
N ILE A 120 15.90 -4.68 31.64
CA ILE A 120 17.22 -5.04 31.07
C ILE A 120 17.24 -6.36 30.26
N GLN A 121 16.15 -7.11 30.11
CA GLN A 121 16.14 -8.31 29.26
C GLN A 121 15.41 -8.23 27.92
N LYS A 122 14.69 -7.14 27.57
CA LYS A 122 14.10 -6.91 26.22
C LYS A 122 13.30 -5.60 26.17
N ILE A 123 13.89 -4.50 25.70
CA ILE A 123 13.14 -3.26 25.44
C ILE A 123 13.06 -3.02 23.93
N PRO A 124 11.85 -2.73 23.38
CA PRO A 124 11.71 -2.25 22.01
C PRO A 124 12.41 -0.89 21.80
N VAL A 125 13.26 -0.80 20.78
CA VAL A 125 14.08 0.37 20.37
C VAL A 125 13.31 1.70 20.38
N LYS A 126 12.02 1.69 20.05
CA LYS A 126 11.13 2.86 20.07
C LYS A 126 11.13 3.67 21.37
N TYR A 127 11.32 3.03 22.53
CA TYR A 127 11.32 3.73 23.82
C TYR A 127 12.64 4.46 24.09
N VAL A 128 13.76 3.90 23.62
CA VAL A 128 15.08 4.53 23.68
C VAL A 128 15.07 5.78 22.80
N ILE A 129 14.55 5.67 21.58
CA ILE A 129 14.37 6.81 20.67
C ILE A 129 13.49 7.89 21.32
N MET A 130 12.37 7.52 21.97
CA MET A 130 11.50 8.48 22.64
C MET A 130 12.19 9.21 23.80
N ALA A 131 13.00 8.49 24.59
CA ALA A 131 13.77 9.07 25.69
C ALA A 131 14.85 10.03 25.17
N ALA A 132 15.57 9.64 24.11
CA ALA A 132 16.57 10.47 23.45
C ALA A 132 15.94 11.75 22.84
N LYS A 133 14.82 11.63 22.11
CA LYS A 133 14.06 12.77 21.59
C LYS A 133 13.64 13.72 22.71
N TYR A 134 13.18 13.19 23.84
CA TYR A 134 12.80 14.00 24.99
C TYR A 134 13.98 14.78 25.60
N GLU A 135 15.12 14.13 25.82
CA GLU A 135 16.31 14.80 26.36
C GLU A 135 16.85 15.87 25.39
N MET A 136 16.69 15.67 24.08
CA MET A 136 17.09 16.61 23.05
C MET A 136 16.12 17.80 22.90
N GLU A 137 14.86 17.53 22.58
CA GLU A 137 13.88 18.57 22.22
C GLU A 137 13.45 19.40 23.44
N GLU A 138 13.19 18.75 24.58
CA GLU A 138 12.65 19.43 25.76
C GLU A 138 13.73 19.86 26.76
N ARG A 139 14.82 19.09 26.89
CA ARG A 139 15.87 19.38 27.89
C ARG A 139 17.13 20.00 27.32
N ARG A 140 17.38 19.88 26.01
CA ARG A 140 18.56 20.41 25.32
C ARG A 140 19.87 19.91 25.93
N LEU A 141 19.91 18.62 26.31
CA LEU A 141 21.07 17.97 26.92
C LEU A 141 21.52 16.77 26.06
N PRO A 142 22.32 17.01 25.00
CA PRO A 142 22.77 15.99 24.04
C PRO A 142 23.62 14.89 24.69
N GLU A 143 24.47 15.26 25.66
CA GLU A 143 25.31 14.31 26.41
C GLU A 143 24.50 13.28 27.21
N ASN A 144 23.29 13.63 27.64
CA ASN A 144 22.41 12.65 28.27
C ASN A 144 21.73 11.74 27.24
N ALA A 145 21.44 12.27 26.04
CA ALA A 145 20.87 11.48 24.95
C ALA A 145 21.90 10.47 24.44
N ARG A 146 23.16 10.89 24.19
CA ARG A 146 24.28 10.02 23.78
C ARG A 146 24.53 8.87 24.73
N LYS A 147 24.30 9.04 26.03
CA LYS A 147 24.41 7.96 27.04
C LYS A 147 23.28 6.93 26.98
N LEU A 148 22.19 7.19 26.28
CA LEU A 148 21.07 6.26 26.10
C LEU A 148 21.26 5.34 24.88
N PHE A 149 22.09 5.75 23.93
CA PHE A 149 22.39 4.99 22.71
C PHE A 149 23.40 3.81 22.87
N PRO A 150 24.36 3.72 23.81
CA PRO A 150 25.41 2.68 23.77
C PRO A 150 24.97 1.28 24.27
N VAL A 151 23.75 0.82 24.00
CA VAL A 151 23.21 -0.43 24.57
C VAL A 151 23.23 -1.55 23.55
N GLU A 152 24.07 -2.55 23.81
CA GLU A 152 24.51 -3.61 22.90
C GLU A 152 23.53 -4.79 22.71
N GLU A 153 22.24 -4.68 23.05
CA GLU A 153 21.32 -5.84 23.00
C GLU A 153 19.96 -5.51 22.37
N PHE A 154 19.97 -5.16 21.08
CA PHE A 154 18.76 -4.98 20.27
C PHE A 154 18.55 -6.12 19.26
N TYR A 155 17.30 -6.40 18.90
CA TYR A 155 16.99 -7.28 17.78
C TYR A 155 17.50 -6.69 16.46
N GLU A 156 18.06 -7.51 15.58
CA GLU A 156 18.69 -7.14 14.29
C GLU A 156 17.79 -6.23 13.41
N SER A 157 16.47 -6.44 13.40
CA SER A 157 15.53 -5.59 12.66
C SER A 157 15.31 -4.20 13.27
N SER A 158 15.47 -4.08 14.58
CA SER A 158 15.31 -2.81 15.30
C SER A 158 16.60 -1.97 15.26
N PHE A 159 17.73 -2.60 14.94
CA PHE A 159 19.04 -2.00 14.88
C PHE A 159 19.20 -0.97 13.74
N ARG A 160 18.64 -1.30 12.56
CA ARG A 160 18.60 -0.37 11.42
C ARG A 160 17.82 0.92 11.74
N THR A 161 16.69 0.79 12.42
CA THR A 161 15.91 1.98 12.85
C THR A 161 16.61 2.76 13.95
N PHE A 162 17.36 2.08 14.81
CA PHE A 162 18.07 2.67 15.92
C PHE A 162 19.17 3.64 15.45
N TRP A 163 20.07 3.18 14.58
CA TRP A 163 21.16 4.02 14.05
C TRP A 163 20.69 5.19 13.21
N ARG A 164 19.65 5.00 12.39
CA ARG A 164 19.05 6.10 11.63
C ARG A 164 18.54 7.20 12.53
N GLU A 165 17.88 6.84 13.63
CA GLU A 165 17.40 7.82 14.61
C GLU A 165 18.53 8.43 15.43
N TYR A 166 19.60 7.68 15.72
CA TYR A 166 20.78 8.23 16.38
C TYR A 166 21.52 9.24 15.50
N PHE A 167 21.74 8.90 14.23
CA PHE A 167 22.32 9.82 13.24
C PHE A 167 21.45 11.07 13.04
N ARG A 168 20.12 10.90 12.92
CA ARG A 168 19.18 12.03 12.88
C ARG A 168 19.30 12.91 14.12
N MET A 169 19.46 12.32 15.30
CA MET A 169 19.61 13.04 16.56
C MET A 169 20.89 13.89 16.57
N GLU A 170 22.01 13.35 16.11
CA GLU A 170 23.27 14.09 15.98
C GLU A 170 23.14 15.25 14.98
N LEU A 171 22.51 15.05 13.82
CA LEU A 171 22.25 16.15 12.88
C LEU A 171 21.33 17.23 13.47
N MET A 172 20.29 16.84 14.21
CA MET A 172 19.44 17.81 14.93
C MET A 172 20.22 18.61 15.97
N TYR A 173 21.21 18.00 16.62
CA TYR A 173 22.08 18.70 17.56
C TYR A 173 22.93 19.76 16.85
N ILE A 174 23.54 19.40 15.72
CA ILE A 174 24.35 20.32 14.90
C ILE A 174 23.50 21.52 14.43
N ASP A 175 22.29 21.27 13.93
CA ASP A 175 21.34 22.32 13.53
C ASP A 175 21.00 23.27 14.71
N TRP A 176 20.79 22.71 15.90
CA TRP A 176 20.53 23.49 17.10
C TRP A 176 21.71 24.39 17.47
N ILE A 177 22.95 23.88 17.44
CA ILE A 177 24.14 24.69 17.73
C ILE A 177 24.29 25.80 16.68
N ARG A 178 24.14 25.48 15.38
CA ARG A 178 24.21 26.47 14.27
C ARG A 178 23.21 27.60 14.47
N LYS A 179 21.94 27.28 14.75
CA LYS A 179 20.89 28.28 15.02
C LYS A 179 21.17 29.10 16.27
N ARG A 180 21.71 28.49 17.32
CA ARG A 180 22.09 29.19 18.56
C ARG A 180 23.23 30.18 18.30
N LYS A 181 24.26 29.77 17.56
CA LYS A 181 25.40 30.61 17.19
C LYS A 181 24.96 31.81 16.36
N ALA A 182 24.14 31.61 15.32
CA ALA A 182 23.61 32.69 14.51
C ALA A 182 22.82 33.75 15.32
N VAL A 183 22.07 33.33 16.34
CA VAL A 183 21.33 34.25 17.23
C VAL A 183 22.25 35.00 18.18
N LEU A 184 23.36 34.41 18.62
CA LEU A 184 24.34 35.06 19.49
C LEU A 184 25.17 36.09 18.70
N GLU A 185 25.60 35.75 17.48
CA GLU A 185 26.32 36.64 16.57
C GLU A 185 25.48 37.87 16.19
N ALA A 186 24.17 37.69 15.93
CA ALA A 186 23.26 38.79 15.64
C ALA A 186 23.03 39.77 16.81
N LYS A 187 23.44 39.42 18.04
CA LYS A 187 23.20 40.21 19.25
C LYS A 187 24.42 40.98 19.76
N SER A 188 25.54 40.99 19.02
CA SER A 188 26.76 41.74 19.35
C SER A 188 27.12 41.68 20.84
N VAL A 189 27.17 40.47 21.40
CA VAL A 189 27.81 40.26 22.70
C VAL A 189 29.23 39.79 22.39
N GLU A 190 30.19 40.62 22.76
CA GLU A 190 31.62 40.33 22.74
C GLU A 190 31.89 38.92 23.30
N GLU A 191 32.67 38.16 22.52
CA GLU A 191 33.46 36.99 22.93
C GLU A 191 32.92 36.20 24.12
N ILE A 192 31.89 35.39 23.85
CA ILE A 192 31.87 34.08 24.50
C ILE A 192 32.69 33.19 23.57
N GLU A 193 33.93 32.88 23.96
CA GLU A 193 34.66 31.73 23.44
C GLU A 193 33.74 30.51 23.66
N ILE A 194 32.99 30.15 22.62
CA ILE A 194 32.31 28.86 22.57
C ILE A 194 33.42 27.88 22.20
N ASP A 195 34.18 27.46 23.20
CA ASP A 195 35.05 26.28 23.18
C ASP A 195 34.19 25.01 23.22
N GLU A 196 33.13 24.95 22.38
CA GLU A 196 32.38 23.72 22.08
C GLU A 196 32.82 23.27 20.68
N ASP A 197 33.97 22.59 20.67
CA ASP A 197 34.61 21.78 19.63
C ASP A 197 34.05 21.88 18.19
N ASP A 198 34.87 22.44 17.29
CA ASP A 198 34.74 22.33 15.82
C ASP A 198 34.40 20.90 15.35
N VAL A 199 34.80 19.87 16.12
CA VAL A 199 34.51 18.44 15.90
C VAL A 199 33.00 18.15 15.82
N VAL A 200 32.20 18.75 16.71
CA VAL A 200 30.74 18.56 16.74
C VAL A 200 30.10 19.33 15.59
N MET A 201 30.54 20.57 15.36
CA MET A 201 30.01 21.44 14.32
C MET A 201 30.29 20.93 12.90
N ASN A 202 31.44 20.26 12.70
CA ASN A 202 31.79 19.60 11.44
C ASN A 202 31.10 18.23 11.27
N GLY A 203 30.29 17.81 12.25
CA GLY A 203 29.50 16.57 12.23
C GLY A 203 30.32 15.29 12.16
N GLN A 204 31.55 15.31 12.68
CA GLN A 204 32.41 14.11 12.75
C GLN A 204 31.78 13.01 13.60
N ILE A 205 31.04 13.36 14.65
CA ILE A 205 30.29 12.39 15.45
C ILE A 205 29.20 11.72 14.62
N ALA A 206 28.48 12.47 13.77
CA ALA A 206 27.49 11.89 12.88
C ALA A 206 28.14 10.93 11.87
N HIS A 207 29.33 11.25 11.36
CA HIS A 207 30.11 10.34 10.51
C HIS A 207 30.51 9.06 11.24
N LEU A 208 31.03 9.15 12.47
CA LEU A 208 31.39 7.97 13.28
C LEU A 208 30.18 7.07 13.56
N VAL A 209 29.03 7.68 13.85
CA VAL A 209 27.76 6.96 14.05
C VAL A 209 27.34 6.24 12.78
N TYR A 210 27.49 6.88 11.63
CA TYR A 210 27.23 6.27 10.34
C TYR A 210 28.21 5.12 10.03
N ASP A 211 29.52 5.31 10.24
CA ASP A 211 30.53 4.27 10.01
C ASP A 211 30.27 3.03 10.87
N SER A 212 29.95 3.24 12.15
CA SER A 212 29.57 2.16 13.08
C SER A 212 28.31 1.43 12.59
N ALA A 213 27.32 2.18 12.09
CA ALA A 213 26.09 1.59 11.56
C ALA A 213 26.32 0.72 10.31
N VAL A 214 27.22 1.14 9.41
CA VAL A 214 27.55 0.41 8.19
C VAL A 214 28.49 -0.76 8.47
N GLU A 215 29.37 -0.67 9.47
CA GLU A 215 30.19 -1.80 9.93
C GLU A 215 29.33 -2.94 10.49
N GLU A 216 28.32 -2.60 11.28
CA GLU A 216 27.43 -3.60 11.86
C GLU A 216 26.36 -4.11 10.89
N CYS A 217 26.01 -3.34 9.85
CA CYS A 217 25.08 -3.73 8.79
C CYS A 217 25.65 -3.35 7.40
N PRO A 218 26.51 -4.19 6.80
CA PRO A 218 27.18 -3.89 5.52
C PRO A 218 26.23 -4.09 4.33
N ASP A 219 25.31 -3.14 4.17
CA ASP A 219 24.27 -3.14 3.15
C ASP A 219 24.20 -1.74 2.48
N VAL A 220 24.22 -1.71 1.15
CA VAL A 220 24.31 -0.45 0.38
C VAL A 220 23.01 0.33 0.45
N GLU A 221 21.86 -0.34 0.30
CA GLU A 221 20.56 0.32 0.38
C GLU A 221 20.38 0.98 1.75
N TYR A 222 20.89 0.33 2.79
CA TYR A 222 20.87 0.86 4.15
C TYR A 222 21.80 2.05 4.35
N ALA A 223 23.04 1.98 3.86
CA ALA A 223 23.97 3.10 3.87
C ALA A 223 23.38 4.32 3.14
N LEU A 224 22.79 4.11 1.96
CA LEU A 224 22.13 5.16 1.18
C LEU A 224 20.87 5.72 1.88
N SER A 225 20.20 4.94 2.75
CA SER A 225 19.02 5.40 3.49
C SER A 225 19.29 6.58 4.45
N PHE A 226 20.56 6.85 4.77
CA PHE A 226 21.00 7.99 5.58
C PHE A 226 20.96 9.31 4.79
N ILE A 227 21.11 9.26 3.45
CA ILE A 227 21.02 10.45 2.58
C ILE A 227 19.65 11.14 2.75
N GLN A 228 18.57 10.36 2.84
CA GLN A 228 17.22 10.91 3.06
C GLN A 228 17.10 11.71 4.37
N ILE A 229 17.91 11.38 5.39
CA ILE A 229 17.96 12.12 6.65
C ILE A 229 18.73 13.42 6.45
N CYS A 230 19.86 13.38 5.73
CA CYS A 230 20.66 14.57 5.43
C CYS A 230 19.88 15.62 4.63
N LEU A 231 19.00 15.20 3.71
CA LEU A 231 18.15 16.09 2.92
C LEU A 231 17.18 16.95 3.75
N ASP A 232 16.88 16.55 5.00
CA ASP A 232 16.05 17.34 5.90
C ASP A 232 16.77 18.59 6.45
N PHE A 233 18.08 18.73 6.21
CA PHE A 233 18.94 19.77 6.77
C PHE A 233 19.63 20.61 5.68
N ASP A 234 19.74 21.92 5.90
CA ASP A 234 20.37 22.88 4.96
C ASP A 234 21.88 22.68 4.78
N PHE A 235 22.53 21.99 5.72
CA PHE A 235 23.96 21.63 5.70
C PHE A 235 24.18 20.16 5.32
N GLY A 236 23.13 19.46 4.89
CA GLY A 236 23.18 18.03 4.59
C GLY A 236 24.20 17.65 3.52
N SER A 237 24.51 18.55 2.58
CA SER A 237 25.38 18.26 1.42
C SER A 237 26.77 17.76 1.81
N GLN A 238 27.36 18.28 2.90
CA GLN A 238 28.65 17.79 3.40
C GLN A 238 28.58 16.32 3.84
N HIS A 239 27.51 15.95 4.53
CA HIS A 239 27.28 14.59 5.01
C HIS A 239 26.92 13.64 3.85
N ILE A 240 26.16 14.12 2.86
CA ILE A 240 25.84 13.36 1.64
C ILE A 240 27.12 13.00 0.89
N ASN A 241 28.02 13.96 0.67
CA ASN A 241 29.28 13.72 -0.02
C ASN A 241 30.15 12.69 0.74
N TYR A 242 30.17 12.77 2.08
CA TYR A 242 30.88 11.80 2.90
C TYR A 242 30.28 10.38 2.77
N ILE A 243 28.94 10.26 2.81
CA ILE A 243 28.24 8.99 2.63
C ILE A 243 28.54 8.41 1.25
N LEU A 244 28.45 9.21 0.18
CA LEU A 244 28.72 8.77 -1.18
C LEU A 244 30.16 8.28 -1.37
N GLN A 245 31.14 9.02 -0.82
CA GLN A 245 32.55 8.60 -0.84
C GLN A 245 32.75 7.28 -0.08
N ASN A 246 32.15 7.15 1.10
CA ASN A 246 32.25 5.93 1.91
C ASN A 246 31.61 4.72 1.22
N VAL A 247 30.45 4.89 0.58
CA VAL A 247 29.79 3.81 -0.18
C VAL A 247 30.63 3.43 -1.41
N GLN A 248 31.24 4.40 -2.10
CA GLN A 248 32.15 4.15 -3.22
C GLN A 248 33.41 3.37 -2.78
N GLU A 249 34.00 3.70 -1.64
CA GLU A 249 35.19 3.03 -1.10
C GLU A 249 34.88 1.62 -0.58
N ARG A 250 33.75 1.43 0.10
CA ARG A 250 33.36 0.15 0.72
C ARG A 250 32.67 -0.81 -0.25
N PHE A 251 31.97 -0.29 -1.25
CA PHE A 251 31.13 -1.06 -2.17
C PHE A 251 31.27 -0.57 -3.63
N PRO A 252 32.47 -0.60 -4.22
CA PRO A 252 32.70 -0.11 -5.58
C PRO A 252 31.99 -0.94 -6.66
N ASP A 253 31.85 -2.25 -6.45
CA ASP A 253 31.37 -3.21 -7.45
C ASP A 253 29.84 -3.42 -7.40
N LYS A 254 29.11 -2.62 -6.61
CA LYS A 254 27.65 -2.75 -6.47
C LYS A 254 26.91 -1.75 -7.32
N GLU A 255 25.85 -2.22 -7.99
CA GLU A 255 25.04 -1.41 -8.89
C GLU A 255 24.35 -0.23 -8.18
N GLU A 256 23.88 -0.46 -6.96
CA GLU A 256 23.18 0.56 -6.17
C GLU A 256 24.11 1.72 -5.77
N THR A 257 25.42 1.47 -5.64
CA THR A 257 26.43 2.50 -5.39
C THR A 257 26.59 3.41 -6.60
N LEU A 258 26.71 2.82 -7.79
CA LEU A 258 26.89 3.58 -9.03
C LEU A 258 25.63 4.38 -9.38
N ASP A 259 24.45 3.82 -9.13
CA ASP A 259 23.17 4.53 -9.26
C ASP A 259 23.12 5.78 -8.36
N ALA A 260 23.51 5.64 -7.10
CA ALA A 260 23.55 6.77 -6.16
C ALA A 260 24.56 7.85 -6.56
N LEU A 261 25.75 7.46 -7.03
CA LEU A 261 26.78 8.39 -7.53
C LEU A 261 26.33 9.10 -8.81
N ALA A 262 25.65 8.38 -9.71
CA ALA A 262 25.07 8.96 -10.91
C ALA A 262 23.99 10.00 -10.57
N LYS A 263 23.15 9.72 -9.55
CA LYS A 263 22.05 10.60 -9.10
C LYS A 263 22.48 11.71 -8.13
N GLU A 264 23.73 11.74 -7.67
CA GLU A 264 24.27 12.78 -6.78
C GLU A 264 23.89 14.22 -7.24
N PRO A 265 24.03 14.60 -8.53
CA PRO A 265 23.67 15.94 -8.99
C PRO A 265 22.20 16.30 -8.76
N LEU A 266 21.30 15.31 -8.68
CA LEU A 266 19.87 15.53 -8.39
C LEU A 266 19.63 16.03 -6.95
N LEU A 267 20.52 15.68 -6.01
CA LEU A 267 20.38 16.03 -4.60
C LEU A 267 20.59 17.54 -4.35
N ASN A 268 21.45 18.18 -5.16
CA ASN A 268 21.79 19.60 -5.04
C ASN A 268 21.10 20.51 -6.07
N VAL A 269 20.06 20.02 -6.77
CA VAL A 269 19.36 20.75 -7.84
C VAL A 269 18.92 22.14 -7.40
N GLN A 270 18.43 22.31 -6.17
CA GLN A 270 17.96 23.61 -5.70
C GLN A 270 19.10 24.63 -5.54
N GLU A 271 20.28 24.19 -5.12
CA GLU A 271 21.46 25.05 -4.96
C GLU A 271 22.06 25.40 -6.31
N GLU A 272 22.16 24.42 -7.21
CA GLU A 272 22.64 24.65 -8.58
C GLU A 272 21.70 25.58 -9.36
N ILE A 273 20.38 25.50 -9.13
CA ILE A 273 19.44 26.49 -9.70
C ILE A 273 19.68 27.89 -9.13
N LYS A 274 20.03 28.04 -7.84
CA LYS A 274 20.34 29.35 -7.24
C LYS A 274 21.62 29.92 -7.85
N ARG A 275 22.70 29.13 -7.90
CA ARG A 275 23.98 29.51 -8.53
C ARG A 275 23.80 29.88 -10.00
N GLY A 276 23.06 29.07 -10.75
CA GLY A 276 22.76 29.34 -12.16
C GLY A 276 21.96 30.65 -12.33
N LYS A 277 21.00 30.95 -11.45
CA LYS A 277 20.28 32.23 -11.48
C LYS A 277 21.21 33.43 -11.21
N GLU A 278 22.14 33.30 -10.27
CA GLU A 278 23.15 34.33 -9.97
C GLU A 278 24.08 34.57 -11.17
N GLN A 279 24.35 33.53 -11.95
CA GLN A 279 25.10 33.58 -13.21
C GLN A 279 24.25 34.00 -14.44
N GLY A 280 22.97 34.32 -14.25
CA GLY A 280 22.05 34.71 -15.34
C GLY A 280 21.52 33.57 -16.21
N LEU A 281 21.78 32.31 -15.84
CA LEU A 281 21.28 31.12 -16.54
C LEU A 281 19.79 30.88 -16.23
N LYS A 282 19.06 30.42 -17.25
CA LYS A 282 17.67 29.97 -17.07
C LYS A 282 17.66 28.64 -16.32
N LYS A 283 16.73 28.48 -15.37
CA LYS A 283 16.50 27.24 -14.60
C LYS A 283 16.53 25.96 -15.47
N ARG A 284 15.98 26.02 -16.69
CA ARG A 284 15.96 24.89 -17.62
C ARG A 284 17.35 24.46 -18.08
N MET A 285 18.22 25.41 -18.41
CA MET A 285 19.58 25.11 -18.88
C MET A 285 20.43 24.45 -17.80
N VAL A 286 20.22 24.84 -16.53
CA VAL A 286 20.88 24.22 -15.39
C VAL A 286 20.43 22.75 -15.23
N ILE A 287 19.12 22.49 -15.31
CA ILE A 287 18.58 21.13 -15.22
C ILE A 287 19.04 20.27 -16.40
N ASP A 288 19.10 20.83 -17.61
CA ASP A 288 19.60 20.13 -18.79
C ASP A 288 21.07 19.74 -18.65
N GLY A 289 21.91 20.64 -18.08
CA GLY A 289 23.31 20.34 -17.78
C GLY A 289 23.48 19.24 -16.74
N ILE A 290 22.67 19.28 -15.68
CA ILE A 290 22.63 18.23 -14.65
C ILE A 290 22.26 16.87 -15.28
N ASN A 291 21.22 16.83 -16.11
CA ASN A 291 20.80 15.59 -16.77
C ASN A 291 21.90 15.02 -17.69
N ALA A 292 22.65 15.89 -18.38
CA ALA A 292 23.78 15.48 -19.22
C ALA A 292 24.96 14.92 -18.39
N GLU A 293 25.25 15.50 -17.23
CA GLU A 293 26.24 14.95 -16.29
C GLU A 293 25.82 13.55 -15.81
N ILE A 294 24.56 13.38 -15.44
CA ILE A 294 24.01 12.09 -15.00
C ILE A 294 24.11 11.05 -16.12
N HIS A 295 23.77 11.41 -17.37
CA HIS A 295 23.96 10.51 -18.52
C HIS A 295 25.42 10.06 -18.65
N SER A 296 26.37 11.01 -18.55
CA SER A 296 27.79 10.68 -18.64
C SER A 296 28.25 9.73 -17.55
N LYS A 297 27.76 9.90 -16.31
CA LYS A 297 28.05 9.02 -15.17
C LYS A 297 27.47 7.62 -15.37
N TYR A 298 26.25 7.49 -15.91
CA TYR A 298 25.69 6.18 -16.24
C TYR A 298 26.43 5.47 -17.38
N GLU A 299 26.87 6.20 -18.40
CA GLU A 299 27.69 5.61 -19.49
C GLU A 299 29.04 5.09 -18.97
N GLU A 300 29.65 5.77 -18.00
CA GLU A 300 30.84 5.27 -17.31
C GLU A 300 30.52 4.04 -16.44
N ALA A 301 29.39 4.06 -15.74
CA ALA A 301 28.93 2.94 -14.91
C ALA A 301 28.66 1.67 -15.73
N ILE A 302 28.06 1.78 -16.91
CA ILE A 302 27.82 0.62 -17.80
C ILE A 302 29.12 0.07 -18.38
N ARG A 303 30.11 0.93 -18.68
CA ARG A 303 31.43 0.48 -19.15
C ARG A 303 32.18 -0.30 -18.08
N THR A 304 31.95 0.01 -16.81
CA THR A 304 32.61 -0.67 -15.69
C THR A 304 31.84 -1.93 -15.28
N LEU A 305 30.51 -1.87 -15.20
CA LEU A 305 29.62 -2.96 -14.80
C LEU A 305 28.40 -3.08 -15.75
N PRO A 306 28.52 -3.82 -16.86
CA PRO A 306 27.39 -4.06 -17.77
C PRO A 306 26.50 -5.18 -17.22
N THR A 307 25.67 -4.87 -16.21
CA THR A 307 24.71 -5.81 -15.63
C THR A 307 23.26 -5.40 -15.95
N GLU A 308 22.34 -6.36 -15.98
CA GLU A 308 20.90 -6.10 -16.21
C GLU A 308 20.35 -5.02 -15.27
N LYS A 309 20.80 -5.01 -14.02
CA LYS A 309 20.42 -4.01 -13.02
C LYS A 309 20.94 -2.60 -13.38
N MET A 310 22.20 -2.45 -13.78
CA MET A 310 22.72 -1.13 -14.17
C MET A 310 22.00 -0.57 -15.40
N TRP A 311 21.73 -1.42 -16.39
CA TRP A 311 20.91 -1.04 -17.54
C TRP A 311 19.51 -0.63 -17.11
N SER A 312 18.88 -1.35 -16.17
CA SER A 312 17.56 -0.97 -15.65
C SER A 312 17.56 0.41 -14.97
N PHE A 313 18.57 0.72 -14.14
CA PHE A 313 18.65 2.02 -13.48
C PHE A 313 18.82 3.17 -14.47
N TYR A 314 19.64 2.97 -15.50
CA TYR A 314 19.82 3.98 -16.54
C TYR A 314 18.56 4.16 -17.38
N ILE A 315 17.93 3.07 -17.82
CA ILE A 315 16.68 3.11 -18.60
C ILE A 315 15.57 3.79 -17.79
N GLU A 316 15.38 3.44 -16.53
CA GLU A 316 14.39 4.06 -15.64
C GLU A 316 14.62 5.57 -15.49
N PHE A 317 15.89 5.99 -15.37
CA PHE A 317 16.23 7.40 -15.33
C PHE A 317 15.80 8.12 -16.62
N ILE A 318 16.12 7.59 -17.80
CA ILE A 318 15.70 8.18 -19.08
C ILE A 318 14.18 8.21 -19.23
N LEU A 319 13.48 7.14 -18.88
CA LEU A 319 12.02 7.09 -18.94
C LEU A 319 11.37 8.08 -17.97
N SER A 320 11.95 8.30 -16.79
CA SER A 320 11.48 9.32 -15.85
C SER A 320 11.63 10.74 -16.41
N LEU A 321 12.72 10.99 -17.16
CA LEU A 321 12.92 12.26 -17.87
C LEU A 321 11.93 12.40 -19.02
N LEU A 322 11.68 11.32 -19.77
CA LEU A 322 10.73 11.31 -20.87
C LEU A 322 9.30 11.64 -20.40
N ASN A 323 8.85 11.00 -19.32
CA ASN A 323 7.53 11.23 -18.73
C ASN A 323 7.32 12.66 -18.20
N SER A 324 8.40 13.36 -17.85
CA SER A 324 8.37 14.74 -17.35
C SER A 324 8.74 15.79 -18.41
N ALA A 325 9.15 15.36 -19.60
CA ALA A 325 9.57 16.24 -20.69
C ALA A 325 8.38 16.93 -21.37
N LYS A 326 8.68 18.05 -22.05
CA LYS A 326 7.74 18.72 -22.96
C LYS A 326 7.92 18.18 -24.38
N GLU A 327 6.88 18.30 -25.20
CA GLU A 327 6.84 17.85 -26.61
C GLU A 327 8.15 18.06 -27.38
N ASN A 328 8.75 19.25 -27.24
CA ASN A 328 9.94 19.66 -28.00
C ASN A 328 11.26 18.95 -27.62
N LYS A 329 11.28 18.16 -26.55
CA LYS A 329 12.42 17.30 -26.16
C LYS A 329 12.05 15.83 -26.06
N LYS A 330 10.75 15.50 -26.23
CA LYS A 330 10.24 14.15 -26.12
C LYS A 330 10.92 13.26 -27.16
N GLU A 331 10.95 13.71 -28.41
CA GLU A 331 11.59 13.02 -29.55
C GLU A 331 13.05 12.67 -29.27
N THR A 332 13.89 13.64 -28.88
CA THR A 332 15.30 13.37 -28.57
C THR A 332 15.51 12.41 -27.40
N LEU A 333 14.62 12.45 -26.40
CA LEU A 333 14.69 11.54 -25.25
C LEU A 333 14.19 10.14 -25.61
N GLN A 334 13.19 10.03 -26.49
CA GLN A 334 12.74 8.77 -27.06
C GLN A 334 13.86 8.11 -27.86
N ASP A 335 14.60 8.87 -28.68
CA ASP A 335 15.76 8.36 -29.41
C ASP A 335 16.83 7.80 -28.48
N THR A 336 17.14 8.53 -27.41
CA THR A 336 18.10 8.04 -26.41
C THR A 336 17.60 6.79 -25.70
N ALA A 337 16.31 6.72 -25.36
CA ALA A 337 15.72 5.56 -24.67
C ALA A 337 15.75 4.32 -25.55
N VAL A 338 15.33 4.44 -26.82
CA VAL A 338 15.32 3.35 -27.80
C VAL A 338 16.73 2.84 -28.06
N ASN A 339 17.69 3.73 -28.32
CA ASN A 339 19.10 3.35 -28.52
C ASN A 339 19.66 2.61 -27.29
N LEU A 340 19.30 3.07 -26.10
CA LEU A 340 19.75 2.45 -24.86
C LEU A 340 19.16 1.04 -24.67
N MET A 341 17.87 0.87 -24.93
CA MET A 341 17.19 -0.43 -24.89
C MET A 341 17.75 -1.38 -25.96
N GLU A 342 18.08 -0.88 -27.15
CA GLU A 342 18.71 -1.65 -28.21
C GLU A 342 20.10 -2.15 -27.81
N ARG A 343 20.96 -1.27 -27.26
CA ARG A 343 22.28 -1.65 -26.73
C ARG A 343 22.16 -2.67 -25.59
N ALA A 344 21.26 -2.43 -24.64
CA ALA A 344 21.00 -3.37 -23.55
C ALA A 344 20.54 -4.74 -24.08
N HIS A 345 19.75 -4.76 -25.16
CA HIS A 345 19.32 -6.00 -25.81
C HIS A 345 20.49 -6.73 -26.49
N GLN A 346 21.36 -5.99 -27.19
CA GLN A 346 22.56 -6.54 -27.84
C GLN A 346 23.53 -7.17 -26.81
N ASP A 347 23.63 -6.58 -25.63
CA ASP A 347 24.42 -7.09 -24.51
C ASP A 347 23.68 -8.18 -23.68
N ASP A 348 22.50 -8.62 -24.13
CA ASP A 348 21.62 -9.58 -23.44
C ASP A 348 21.26 -9.20 -21.98
N CYS A 349 21.34 -7.91 -21.65
CA CYS A 349 21.12 -7.34 -20.31
C CYS A 349 19.80 -6.54 -20.18
N LEU A 350 18.90 -6.61 -21.17
CA LEU A 350 17.61 -5.92 -21.08
C LEU A 350 16.60 -6.70 -20.24
N ALA A 351 16.10 -6.08 -19.16
CA ALA A 351 15.09 -6.69 -18.31
C ALA A 351 13.75 -6.87 -19.03
N LEU A 352 13.01 -7.92 -18.64
CA LEU A 352 11.72 -8.30 -19.24
C LEU A 352 10.69 -7.15 -19.26
N SER A 353 10.66 -6.33 -18.22
CA SER A 353 9.72 -5.22 -18.06
C SER A 353 9.84 -4.19 -19.18
N PHE A 354 11.06 -3.90 -19.64
CA PHE A 354 11.31 -2.85 -20.61
C PHE A 354 10.96 -3.22 -22.04
N TYR A 355 10.83 -4.51 -22.38
CA TYR A 355 10.43 -4.91 -23.74
C TYR A 355 9.04 -4.37 -24.10
N SER A 356 8.12 -4.34 -23.14
CA SER A 356 6.79 -3.78 -23.39
C SER A 356 6.88 -2.28 -23.68
N GLU A 357 7.65 -1.53 -22.91
CA GLU A 357 7.81 -0.08 -23.10
C GLU A 357 8.60 0.24 -24.37
N TRP A 358 9.60 -0.58 -24.72
CA TRP A 358 10.38 -0.44 -25.93
C TRP A 358 9.50 -0.55 -27.18
N ILE A 359 8.62 -1.55 -27.23
CA ILE A 359 7.71 -1.73 -28.36
C ILE A 359 6.74 -0.55 -28.47
N ASP A 360 6.22 -0.02 -27.35
CA ASP A 360 5.35 1.16 -27.37
C ASP A 360 6.10 2.39 -27.91
N LEU A 361 7.36 2.59 -27.50
CA LEU A 361 8.17 3.72 -27.96
C LEU A 361 8.49 3.64 -29.46
N LEU A 362 8.77 2.45 -29.99
CA LEU A 362 8.99 2.26 -31.43
C LEU A 362 7.72 2.51 -32.24
N PHE A 363 6.57 2.11 -31.69
CA PHE A 363 5.27 2.38 -32.32
C PHE A 363 4.94 3.88 -32.32
N GLU A 364 5.25 4.61 -31.24
CA GLU A 364 5.10 6.08 -31.22
C GLU A 364 5.98 6.78 -32.26
N ARG A 365 7.02 6.12 -32.78
CA ARG A 365 7.96 6.64 -33.80
C ARG A 365 7.61 6.23 -35.23
N ASP A 366 6.50 5.53 -35.46
CA ASP A 366 6.12 4.94 -36.74
C ASP A 366 7.17 3.94 -37.31
N GLU A 367 8.04 3.37 -36.46
CA GLU A 367 9.05 2.35 -36.81
C GLU A 367 8.47 0.93 -36.70
N ASP A 368 7.36 0.70 -37.42
CA ASP A 368 6.53 -0.50 -37.29
C ASP A 368 7.30 -1.81 -37.54
N ASP A 369 8.14 -1.87 -38.57
CA ASP A 369 8.84 -3.11 -38.94
C ASP A 369 9.83 -3.58 -37.86
N GLU A 370 10.55 -2.62 -37.26
CA GLU A 370 11.48 -2.89 -36.16
C GLU A 370 10.72 -3.30 -34.90
N ALA A 371 9.65 -2.57 -34.55
CA ALA A 371 8.78 -2.88 -33.42
C ALA A 371 8.21 -4.31 -33.52
N LEU A 372 7.73 -4.71 -34.70
CA LEU A 372 7.20 -6.05 -34.95
C LEU A 372 8.29 -7.12 -34.79
N SER A 373 9.50 -6.88 -35.31
CA SER A 373 10.62 -7.83 -35.19
C SER A 373 11.04 -8.04 -33.73
N ILE A 374 11.10 -6.96 -32.95
CA ILE A 374 11.48 -6.98 -31.54
C ILE A 374 10.39 -7.63 -30.71
N ALA A 375 9.12 -7.30 -30.96
CA ALA A 375 7.98 -7.93 -30.29
C ALA A 375 7.99 -9.45 -30.48
N LEU A 376 8.28 -9.92 -31.70
CA LEU A 376 8.40 -11.34 -32.01
C LEU A 376 9.59 -11.99 -31.29
N CYS A 377 10.75 -11.34 -31.32
CA CYS A 377 11.95 -11.84 -30.64
C CYS A 377 11.70 -11.97 -29.12
N ALA A 378 11.15 -10.93 -28.50
CA ALA A 378 10.84 -10.90 -27.08
C ALA A 378 9.80 -11.95 -26.69
N ALA A 379 8.71 -12.07 -27.46
CA ALA A 379 7.67 -13.06 -27.22
C ALA A 379 8.19 -14.50 -27.30
N LYS A 380 9.08 -14.80 -28.26
CA LYS A 380 9.70 -16.13 -28.39
C LYS A 380 10.74 -16.41 -27.30
N LYS A 381 11.55 -15.41 -26.92
CA LYS A 381 12.61 -15.56 -25.91
C LYS A 381 12.03 -15.82 -24.52
N TRP A 382 11.02 -15.06 -24.12
CA TRP A 382 10.47 -15.08 -22.76
C TRP A 382 9.18 -15.88 -22.60
N ASN A 383 8.45 -16.09 -23.70
CA ASN A 383 7.25 -16.93 -23.78
C ASN A 383 6.17 -16.61 -22.72
N THR A 384 5.95 -15.33 -22.44
CA THR A 384 4.91 -14.85 -21.52
C THR A 384 3.64 -14.46 -22.27
N VAL A 385 2.47 -14.65 -21.62
CA VAL A 385 1.16 -14.33 -22.21
C VAL A 385 1.09 -12.85 -22.62
N ASP A 386 1.59 -11.97 -21.77
CA ASP A 386 1.50 -10.51 -21.97
C ASP A 386 2.31 -10.05 -23.19
N LEU A 387 3.52 -10.58 -23.39
CA LEU A 387 4.32 -10.26 -24.57
C LEU A 387 3.72 -10.85 -25.85
N TRP A 388 3.20 -12.08 -25.80
CA TRP A 388 2.49 -12.66 -26.95
C TRP A 388 1.23 -11.88 -27.29
N PHE A 389 0.46 -11.46 -26.29
CA PHE A 389 -0.72 -10.62 -26.47
C PHE A 389 -0.32 -9.28 -27.11
N LYS A 390 0.70 -8.61 -26.55
CA LYS A 390 1.21 -7.34 -27.06
C LYS A 390 1.71 -7.44 -28.50
N CYS A 391 2.52 -8.47 -28.78
CA CYS A 391 2.99 -8.77 -30.13
C CYS A 391 1.83 -8.97 -31.11
N LEU A 392 0.84 -9.81 -30.76
CA LEU A 392 -0.33 -10.02 -31.62
C LEU A 392 -1.15 -8.75 -31.83
N THR A 393 -1.37 -7.94 -30.79
CA THR A 393 -2.10 -6.68 -30.92
C THR A 393 -1.38 -5.71 -31.87
N PHE A 394 -0.04 -5.63 -31.81
CA PHE A 394 0.74 -4.81 -32.73
C PHE A 394 0.65 -5.31 -34.16
N HIS A 395 0.82 -6.61 -34.39
CA HIS A 395 0.66 -7.20 -35.72
C HIS A 395 -0.74 -6.92 -36.32
N ILE A 396 -1.78 -6.88 -35.48
CA ILE A 396 -3.14 -6.51 -35.90
C ILE A 396 -3.24 -5.01 -36.22
N GLN A 397 -2.67 -4.14 -35.38
CA GLN A 397 -2.70 -2.68 -35.56
C GLN A 397 -1.94 -2.23 -36.82
N CYS A 398 -0.77 -2.80 -37.08
CA CYS A 398 0.04 -2.53 -38.28
C CYS A 398 -0.54 -3.19 -39.55
N MET A 399 -1.77 -3.73 -39.50
CA MET A 399 -2.49 -4.31 -40.65
C MET A 399 -1.71 -5.39 -41.40
N GLN A 400 -0.95 -6.21 -40.67
CA GLN A 400 -0.16 -7.29 -41.25
C GLN A 400 -1.07 -8.34 -41.93
N PRO A 401 -0.56 -9.11 -42.91
CA PRO A 401 -1.37 -10.06 -43.66
C PRO A 401 -2.10 -11.04 -42.73
N HIS A 402 -3.42 -11.20 -42.92
CA HIS A 402 -4.25 -12.02 -42.02
C HIS A 402 -3.72 -13.45 -41.85
N GLU A 403 -3.12 -14.04 -42.90
CA GLU A 403 -2.52 -15.38 -42.81
C GLU A 403 -1.30 -15.43 -41.87
N ALA A 404 -0.48 -14.37 -41.88
CA ALA A 404 0.69 -14.28 -41.01
C ALA A 404 0.27 -14.14 -39.54
N VAL A 405 -0.67 -13.23 -39.25
CA VAL A 405 -1.22 -13.03 -37.90
C VAL A 405 -1.87 -14.30 -37.37
N TYR A 406 -2.61 -15.04 -38.20
CA TYR A 406 -3.25 -16.29 -37.78
C TYR A 406 -2.23 -17.40 -37.48
N LYS A 407 -1.15 -17.51 -38.26
CA LYS A 407 -0.05 -18.42 -37.96
C LYS A 407 0.63 -18.05 -36.64
N LEU A 408 0.84 -16.76 -36.41
CA LEU A 408 1.42 -16.26 -35.17
C LEU A 408 0.57 -16.59 -33.95
N LEU A 409 -0.74 -16.36 -34.05
CA LEU A 409 -1.70 -16.67 -33.00
C LEU A 409 -1.65 -18.15 -32.62
N LYS A 410 -1.56 -19.03 -33.62
CA LYS A 410 -1.41 -20.47 -33.38
C LYS A 410 -0.09 -20.83 -32.71
N GLU A 411 1.00 -20.18 -33.12
CA GLU A 411 2.32 -20.35 -32.48
C GLU A 411 2.27 -19.93 -31.00
N ALA A 412 1.73 -18.75 -30.72
CA ALA A 412 1.58 -18.20 -29.36
C ALA A 412 0.74 -19.10 -28.45
N ILE A 413 -0.40 -19.60 -28.96
CA ILE A 413 -1.28 -20.50 -28.21
C ILE A 413 -0.60 -21.86 -27.95
N ALA A 414 0.25 -22.33 -28.87
CA ALA A 414 0.95 -23.59 -28.72
C ALA A 414 2.16 -23.49 -27.78
N SER A 415 2.78 -22.32 -27.67
CA SER A 415 3.98 -22.12 -26.85
C SER A 415 3.66 -21.84 -25.37
N VAL A 416 2.54 -21.17 -25.09
CA VAL A 416 2.16 -20.72 -23.73
C VAL A 416 1.38 -21.80 -22.96
N ASN A 417 1.45 -21.76 -21.63
CA ASN A 417 0.65 -22.62 -20.75
C ASN A 417 -0.85 -22.54 -21.08
N GLU A 418 -1.50 -23.69 -21.23
CA GLU A 418 -2.88 -23.78 -21.71
C GLU A 418 -3.88 -23.03 -20.81
N LYS A 419 -3.65 -23.00 -19.49
CA LYS A 419 -4.54 -22.31 -18.54
C LYS A 419 -4.52 -20.80 -18.68
N ASP A 420 -3.36 -20.24 -19.02
CA ASP A 420 -3.13 -18.79 -19.07
C ASP A 420 -3.38 -18.25 -20.50
N SER A 421 -3.48 -19.14 -21.49
CA SER A 421 -3.72 -18.80 -22.91
C SER A 421 -5.09 -18.18 -23.20
N VAL A 422 -6.03 -18.16 -22.24
CA VAL A 422 -7.42 -17.68 -22.41
C VAL A 422 -7.48 -16.28 -23.02
N ILE A 423 -6.56 -15.40 -22.64
CA ILE A 423 -6.48 -14.02 -23.14
C ILE A 423 -6.18 -14.01 -24.65
N LEU A 424 -5.25 -14.86 -25.10
CA LEU A 424 -4.90 -15.01 -26.52
C LEU A 424 -6.06 -15.59 -27.33
N TRP A 425 -6.80 -16.55 -26.75
CA TRP A 425 -8.00 -17.10 -27.38
C TRP A 425 -9.09 -16.04 -27.57
N LYS A 426 -9.34 -15.20 -26.56
CA LYS A 426 -10.30 -14.08 -26.67
C LYS A 426 -9.88 -13.08 -27.75
N LEU A 427 -8.61 -12.65 -27.74
CA LEU A 427 -8.07 -11.78 -28.78
C LEU A 427 -8.25 -12.37 -30.18
N GLY A 428 -7.95 -13.66 -30.33
CA GLY A 428 -8.15 -14.38 -31.58
C GLY A 428 -9.60 -14.41 -32.05
N VAL A 429 -10.55 -14.59 -31.12
CA VAL A 429 -12.00 -14.57 -31.43
C VAL A 429 -12.45 -13.19 -31.89
N ASP A 430 -12.04 -12.13 -31.18
CA ASP A 430 -12.43 -10.76 -31.49
C ASP A 430 -11.88 -10.33 -32.87
N TRP A 431 -10.61 -10.64 -33.12
CA TRP A 431 -9.96 -10.37 -34.39
C TRP A 431 -10.55 -11.16 -35.55
N LEU A 432 -10.69 -12.49 -35.42
CA LEU A 432 -11.28 -13.34 -36.47
C LEU A 432 -12.74 -13.00 -36.74
N SER A 433 -13.50 -12.57 -35.73
CA SER A 433 -14.88 -12.13 -35.90
C SER A 433 -15.02 -10.93 -36.84
N THR A 434 -13.99 -10.08 -36.88
CA THR A 434 -13.90 -8.87 -37.71
C THR A 434 -13.30 -9.18 -39.07
N CYS A 435 -12.21 -9.95 -39.13
CA CYS A 435 -11.39 -10.09 -40.34
C CYS A 435 -11.65 -11.36 -41.16
N ASN A 436 -12.02 -12.49 -40.53
CA ASN A 436 -12.20 -13.77 -41.22
C ASN A 436 -13.23 -14.68 -40.51
N PRO A 437 -14.53 -14.49 -40.76
CA PRO A 437 -15.59 -15.24 -40.09
C PRO A 437 -15.66 -16.71 -40.50
N GLU A 438 -15.06 -17.12 -41.61
CA GLU A 438 -15.07 -18.50 -42.09
C GLU A 438 -14.21 -19.40 -41.19
N ARG A 439 -13.01 -18.94 -40.82
CA ARG A 439 -12.09 -19.68 -39.94
C ARG A 439 -12.47 -19.62 -38.46
N LEU A 440 -13.37 -18.72 -38.09
CA LEU A 440 -13.79 -18.53 -36.70
C LEU A 440 -14.44 -19.80 -36.12
N ILE A 441 -15.22 -20.54 -36.92
CA ILE A 441 -15.85 -21.79 -36.48
C ILE A 441 -14.79 -22.85 -36.20
N GLU A 442 -13.81 -23.02 -37.08
CA GLU A 442 -12.70 -23.95 -36.88
C GLU A 442 -11.87 -23.58 -35.64
N PHE A 443 -11.66 -22.28 -35.42
CA PHE A 443 -10.96 -21.76 -34.25
C PHE A 443 -11.70 -22.12 -32.95
N PHE A 444 -13.01 -21.88 -32.89
CA PHE A 444 -13.83 -22.30 -31.74
C PHE A 444 -13.78 -23.81 -31.51
N GLU A 445 -13.94 -24.62 -32.55
CA GLU A 445 -13.88 -26.09 -32.45
C GLU A 445 -12.52 -26.60 -31.94
N SER A 446 -11.43 -25.88 -32.24
CA SER A 446 -10.11 -26.20 -31.71
C SER A 446 -9.97 -25.84 -30.21
N GLY A 447 -10.48 -24.68 -29.80
CA GLY A 447 -10.34 -24.20 -28.43
C GLY A 447 -11.30 -24.85 -27.43
N ILE A 448 -12.46 -25.37 -27.87
CA ILE A 448 -13.40 -26.08 -27.00
C ILE A 448 -12.86 -27.44 -26.51
N LYS A 449 -11.87 -28.00 -27.22
CA LYS A 449 -11.17 -29.23 -26.83
C LYS A 449 -10.07 -28.99 -25.78
N LYS A 450 -9.78 -27.73 -25.43
CA LYS A 450 -8.77 -27.32 -24.45
C LYS A 450 -9.32 -27.37 -23.01
N PRO A 451 -8.50 -27.13 -21.97
CA PRO A 451 -8.92 -27.17 -20.58
C PRO A 451 -10.14 -26.28 -20.26
N LYS A 452 -10.79 -26.50 -19.12
CA LYS A 452 -12.01 -25.80 -18.69
C LYS A 452 -11.85 -24.27 -18.68
N GLU A 453 -10.66 -23.78 -18.35
CA GLU A 453 -10.33 -22.35 -18.27
C GLU A 453 -10.49 -21.66 -19.64
N VAL A 454 -10.14 -22.36 -20.73
CA VAL A 454 -10.25 -21.87 -22.11
C VAL A 454 -11.59 -22.26 -22.73
N SER A 455 -12.03 -23.50 -22.54
CA SER A 455 -13.23 -24.02 -23.19
C SER A 455 -14.51 -23.35 -22.69
N LEU A 456 -14.62 -22.98 -21.41
CA LEU A 456 -15.84 -22.33 -20.89
C LEU A 456 -16.06 -20.94 -21.52
N PRO A 457 -15.11 -19.98 -21.48
CA PRO A 457 -15.26 -18.71 -22.18
C PRO A 457 -15.48 -18.84 -23.68
N LEU A 458 -14.80 -19.78 -24.34
CA LEU A 458 -14.95 -19.98 -25.79
C LEU A 458 -16.33 -20.55 -26.15
N LYS A 459 -16.88 -21.48 -25.37
CA LYS A 459 -18.25 -21.98 -25.57
C LYS A 459 -19.27 -20.85 -25.46
N GLU A 460 -19.09 -19.95 -24.49
CA GLU A 460 -19.96 -18.78 -24.31
C GLU A 460 -19.94 -17.86 -25.54
N MET A 461 -18.75 -17.50 -26.02
CA MET A 461 -18.60 -16.66 -27.21
C MET A 461 -19.09 -17.37 -28.48
N TYR A 462 -18.85 -18.67 -28.61
CA TYR A 462 -19.29 -19.43 -29.79
C TYR A 462 -20.82 -19.48 -29.89
N LEU A 463 -21.52 -19.63 -28.76
CA LEU A 463 -22.98 -19.59 -28.73
C LEU A 463 -23.52 -18.21 -29.14
N GLU A 464 -22.90 -17.13 -28.66
CA GLU A 464 -23.32 -15.76 -29.02
C GLU A 464 -23.11 -15.47 -30.50
N VAL A 465 -21.92 -15.78 -31.03
CA VAL A 465 -21.61 -15.56 -32.44
C VAL A 465 -22.55 -16.37 -33.34
N THR A 466 -22.87 -17.62 -32.97
CA THR A 466 -23.79 -18.45 -33.76
C THR A 466 -25.23 -17.97 -33.68
N ALA A 467 -25.68 -17.48 -32.53
CA ALA A 467 -27.00 -16.86 -32.38
C ALA A 467 -27.13 -15.56 -33.20
N LEU A 468 -26.06 -14.76 -33.30
CA LEU A 468 -26.06 -13.50 -34.05
C LEU A 468 -25.94 -13.71 -35.57
N LYS A 469 -25.07 -14.63 -36.02
CA LYS A 469 -24.75 -14.81 -37.46
C LYS A 469 -25.61 -15.86 -38.16
N LYS A 470 -26.25 -16.76 -37.43
CA LYS A 470 -26.98 -17.92 -38.00
C LYS A 470 -28.39 -18.05 -37.44
N THR A 471 -29.02 -19.21 -37.66
CA THR A 471 -30.37 -19.48 -37.17
C THR A 471 -30.37 -19.95 -35.71
N ILE A 472 -31.46 -19.66 -34.99
CA ILE A 472 -31.71 -20.17 -33.65
C ILE A 472 -31.63 -21.71 -33.59
N SER A 473 -32.05 -22.41 -34.65
CA SER A 473 -31.96 -23.87 -34.74
C SER A 473 -30.52 -24.38 -34.62
N GLU A 474 -29.56 -23.66 -35.19
CA GLU A 474 -28.13 -23.98 -35.08
C GLU A 474 -27.58 -23.67 -33.68
N ALA A 475 -28.01 -22.57 -33.05
CA ALA A 475 -27.67 -22.29 -31.66
C ALA A 475 -28.16 -23.41 -30.71
N ARG A 476 -29.40 -23.90 -30.94
CA ARG A 476 -29.97 -25.05 -30.21
C ARG A 476 -29.16 -26.34 -30.40
N SER A 477 -28.71 -26.63 -31.62
CA SER A 477 -27.93 -27.85 -31.90
C SER A 477 -26.54 -27.78 -31.26
N LEU A 478 -25.93 -26.60 -31.25
CA LEU A 478 -24.65 -26.31 -30.65
C LEU A 478 -24.70 -26.38 -29.11
N TYR A 479 -25.76 -25.85 -28.49
CA TYR A 479 -25.99 -26.05 -27.05
C TYR A 479 -26.11 -27.53 -26.68
N LYS A 480 -26.85 -28.33 -27.48
CA LYS A 480 -26.92 -29.80 -27.29
C LYS A 480 -25.54 -30.45 -27.38
N LYS A 481 -24.67 -29.98 -28.27
CA LYS A 481 -23.28 -30.45 -28.39
C LYS A 481 -22.46 -30.09 -27.15
N PHE A 482 -22.57 -28.87 -26.64
CA PHE A 482 -21.86 -28.43 -25.43
C PHE A 482 -22.25 -29.23 -24.20
N LYS A 483 -23.55 -29.52 -24.05
CA LYS A 483 -24.07 -30.37 -22.98
C LYS A 483 -23.48 -31.77 -23.01
N LYS A 484 -23.31 -32.36 -24.21
CA LYS A 484 -22.69 -33.69 -24.37
C LYS A 484 -21.21 -33.69 -24.03
N MET A 485 -20.49 -32.61 -24.34
CA MET A 485 -19.05 -32.52 -24.08
C MET A 485 -18.74 -32.24 -22.61
N GLY A 486 -19.56 -31.42 -21.93
CA GLY A 486 -19.30 -30.96 -20.56
C GLY A 486 -17.95 -30.22 -20.42
N PRO A 487 -17.65 -29.63 -19.25
CA PRO A 487 -18.62 -29.01 -18.33
C PRO A 487 -19.36 -27.83 -19.01
N LEU A 488 -20.59 -27.53 -18.58
CA LEU A 488 -21.26 -26.28 -18.92
C LEU A 488 -20.87 -25.20 -17.87
N SER A 489 -20.97 -23.92 -18.25
CA SER A 489 -20.95 -22.82 -17.28
C SER A 489 -22.39 -22.35 -17.06
N PRO A 490 -22.71 -21.79 -15.87
CA PRO A 490 -24.01 -21.16 -15.64
C PRO A 490 -24.31 -20.06 -16.66
N GLN A 491 -23.28 -19.38 -17.15
CA GLN A 491 -23.39 -18.32 -18.15
C GLN A 491 -23.83 -18.85 -19.51
N ILE A 492 -23.38 -20.02 -19.95
CA ILE A 492 -23.85 -20.64 -21.22
C ILE A 492 -25.37 -20.88 -21.15
N VAL A 493 -25.86 -21.39 -20.02
CA VAL A 493 -27.30 -21.63 -19.83
C VAL A 493 -28.08 -20.32 -19.84
N LYS A 494 -27.64 -19.32 -19.07
CA LYS A 494 -28.26 -17.98 -19.05
C LYS A 494 -28.24 -17.32 -20.44
N LYS A 495 -27.14 -17.42 -21.19
CA LYS A 495 -27.04 -16.89 -22.56
C LYS A 495 -28.01 -17.59 -23.51
N MET A 496 -28.11 -18.92 -23.47
CA MET A 496 -29.08 -19.65 -24.29
C MET A 496 -30.52 -19.25 -23.99
N ILE A 497 -30.86 -19.08 -22.72
CA ILE A 497 -32.19 -18.60 -22.29
C ILE A 497 -32.45 -17.20 -22.84
N LYS A 498 -31.49 -16.27 -22.74
CA LYS A 498 -31.62 -14.92 -23.32
C LYS A 498 -31.81 -14.94 -24.83
N ILE A 499 -31.08 -15.79 -25.55
CA ILE A 499 -31.24 -15.97 -27.01
C ILE A 499 -32.65 -16.48 -27.34
N GLU A 500 -33.20 -17.38 -26.51
CA GLU A 500 -34.54 -17.92 -26.72
C GLU A 500 -35.63 -16.91 -26.40
N MET A 501 -35.51 -16.17 -25.29
CA MET A 501 -36.43 -15.08 -24.93
C MET A 501 -36.42 -13.93 -25.94
N GLY A 502 -35.34 -13.76 -26.72
CA GLY A 502 -35.26 -12.76 -27.78
C GLY A 502 -36.11 -13.05 -29.02
N GLN A 503 -36.79 -14.20 -29.09
CA GLN A 503 -37.75 -14.51 -30.16
C GLN A 503 -39.08 -13.77 -29.97
N MET A 504 -39.78 -13.52 -31.08
CA MET A 504 -41.12 -12.91 -31.07
C MET A 504 -42.14 -13.76 -30.30
N ASP A 505 -42.00 -15.10 -30.33
CA ASP A 505 -42.80 -16.04 -29.55
C ASP A 505 -41.88 -17.14 -28.99
N PRO A 506 -41.35 -16.96 -27.77
CA PRO A 506 -40.36 -17.88 -27.22
C PRO A 506 -41.05 -19.18 -26.74
N PRO A 507 -40.62 -20.36 -27.22
CA PRO A 507 -41.26 -21.62 -26.83
C PRO A 507 -40.94 -21.96 -25.37
N ILE A 508 -41.96 -21.87 -24.50
CA ILE A 508 -41.83 -22.13 -23.06
C ILE A 508 -41.26 -23.52 -22.75
N GLU A 509 -41.57 -24.53 -23.56
CA GLU A 509 -41.05 -25.89 -23.39
C GLU A 509 -39.52 -25.96 -23.51
N MET A 510 -38.95 -25.17 -24.42
CA MET A 510 -37.51 -25.09 -24.59
C MET A 510 -36.87 -24.29 -23.47
N LEU A 511 -37.48 -23.17 -23.06
CA LEU A 511 -37.03 -22.38 -21.91
C LEU A 511 -36.99 -23.22 -20.63
N ARG A 512 -38.09 -23.91 -20.30
CA ARG A 512 -38.16 -24.86 -19.18
C ARG A 512 -37.05 -25.89 -19.24
N LYS A 513 -36.77 -26.44 -20.43
CA LYS A 513 -35.69 -27.42 -20.62
C LYS A 513 -34.30 -26.84 -20.31
N TYR A 514 -34.02 -25.60 -20.70
CA TYR A 514 -32.73 -24.97 -20.38
C TYR A 514 -32.60 -24.61 -18.90
N TYR A 515 -33.68 -24.15 -18.26
CA TYR A 515 -33.70 -23.96 -16.81
C TYR A 515 -33.48 -25.28 -16.08
N GLU A 516 -34.19 -26.35 -16.44
CA GLU A 516 -33.99 -27.69 -15.85
C GLU A 516 -32.57 -28.23 -16.09
N ASP A 517 -31.96 -27.93 -17.24
CA ASP A 517 -30.56 -28.27 -17.50
C ASP A 517 -29.60 -27.49 -16.58
N GLY A 518 -29.85 -26.20 -16.34
CA GLY A 518 -29.10 -25.39 -15.39
C GLY A 518 -29.31 -25.83 -13.93
N LEU A 519 -30.52 -26.23 -13.56
CA LEU A 519 -30.84 -26.72 -12.21
C LEU A 519 -30.17 -28.05 -11.90
N LYS A 520 -30.04 -28.94 -12.89
CA LYS A 520 -29.33 -30.23 -12.70
C LYS A 520 -27.85 -30.07 -12.38
N GLU A 521 -27.19 -29.06 -12.96
CA GLU A 521 -25.74 -28.86 -12.77
C GLU A 521 -25.43 -27.83 -11.67
N PHE A 522 -26.28 -26.83 -11.45
CA PHE A 522 -26.01 -25.69 -10.56
C PHE A 522 -27.08 -25.43 -9.49
N GLY A 523 -28.15 -26.22 -9.45
CA GLY A 523 -29.31 -25.97 -8.60
C GLY A 523 -29.09 -26.09 -7.09
N THR A 524 -27.95 -26.63 -6.65
CA THR A 524 -27.57 -26.68 -5.22
C THR A 524 -26.96 -25.38 -4.73
N VAL A 525 -26.19 -24.69 -5.59
CA VAL A 525 -25.38 -23.51 -5.23
C VAL A 525 -25.94 -22.19 -5.78
N ASN A 526 -26.66 -22.22 -6.92
CA ASN A 526 -27.07 -21.00 -7.62
C ASN A 526 -28.57 -20.68 -7.43
N ILE A 527 -28.86 -19.77 -6.50
CA ILE A 527 -30.22 -19.28 -6.20
C ILE A 527 -30.84 -18.57 -7.41
N ASP A 528 -30.06 -17.80 -8.17
CA ASP A 528 -30.59 -16.95 -9.24
C ASP A 528 -31.26 -17.75 -10.35
N ILE A 529 -30.78 -18.97 -10.65
CA ILE A 529 -31.41 -19.82 -11.67
C ILE A 529 -32.82 -20.23 -11.26
N TRP A 530 -33.05 -20.49 -9.97
CA TRP A 530 -34.39 -20.78 -9.44
C TRP A 530 -35.30 -19.56 -9.54
N LEU A 531 -34.82 -18.38 -9.13
CA LEU A 531 -35.61 -17.15 -9.18
C LEU A 531 -35.93 -16.74 -10.63
N ASP A 532 -34.97 -16.84 -11.53
CA ASP A 532 -35.16 -16.56 -12.96
C ASP A 532 -36.16 -17.54 -13.59
N TYR A 533 -36.19 -18.81 -13.15
CA TYR A 533 -37.19 -19.78 -13.61
C TYR A 533 -38.58 -19.48 -13.05
N LEU A 534 -38.68 -19.08 -11.78
CA LEU A 534 -39.96 -18.66 -11.17
C LEU A 534 -40.55 -17.44 -11.89
N LYS A 535 -39.71 -16.45 -12.22
CA LYS A 535 -40.12 -15.29 -13.03
C LYS A 535 -40.66 -15.70 -14.40
N LEU A 536 -40.01 -16.65 -15.07
CA LEU A 536 -40.48 -17.15 -16.36
C LEU A 536 -41.91 -17.71 -16.25
N GLU A 537 -42.21 -18.50 -15.23
CA GLU A 537 -43.55 -19.08 -15.04
C GLU A 537 -44.63 -18.06 -14.67
N GLN A 538 -44.24 -16.88 -14.14
CA GLN A 538 -45.16 -15.77 -13.84
C GLN A 538 -45.39 -14.84 -15.04
N GLU A 539 -44.33 -14.50 -15.77
CA GLU A 539 -44.34 -13.45 -16.80
C GLU A 539 -44.72 -13.98 -18.20
N HIS A 540 -44.48 -15.27 -18.48
CA HIS A 540 -44.72 -15.84 -19.81
C HIS A 540 -46.21 -16.12 -20.06
N ALA A 541 -46.71 -15.84 -21.28
CA ALA A 541 -48.12 -16.03 -21.66
C ALA A 541 -48.66 -17.48 -21.50
N HIS A 542 -47.75 -18.45 -21.47
CA HIS A 542 -48.03 -19.89 -21.27
C HIS A 542 -47.49 -20.44 -19.94
N GLY A 543 -47.11 -19.56 -19.01
CA GLY A 543 -46.68 -19.93 -17.65
C GLY A 543 -47.81 -20.55 -16.83
N SER A 544 -47.46 -21.35 -15.82
CA SER A 544 -48.47 -21.99 -14.96
C SER A 544 -48.18 -21.83 -13.46
N LEU A 545 -49.21 -21.42 -12.72
CA LEU A 545 -49.14 -21.24 -11.26
C LEU A 545 -48.88 -22.57 -10.51
N HIS A 546 -49.30 -23.69 -11.10
CA HIS A 546 -49.00 -25.03 -10.58
C HIS A 546 -47.51 -25.39 -10.75
N ALA A 547 -46.88 -25.04 -11.88
CA ALA A 547 -45.44 -25.22 -12.03
C ALA A 547 -44.65 -24.30 -11.10
N TYR A 548 -45.12 -23.06 -10.89
CA TYR A 548 -44.51 -22.11 -9.96
C TYR A 548 -44.44 -22.67 -8.52
N SER A 549 -45.56 -23.15 -7.99
CA SER A 549 -45.62 -23.76 -6.64
C SER A 549 -44.77 -25.03 -6.53
N ALA A 550 -44.78 -25.88 -7.55
CA ALA A 550 -43.94 -27.08 -7.60
C ALA A 550 -42.42 -26.73 -7.64
N LEU A 551 -42.03 -25.66 -8.34
CA LEU A 551 -40.65 -25.19 -8.41
C LEU A 551 -40.18 -24.59 -7.08
N CYS A 552 -41.01 -23.81 -6.41
CA CYS A 552 -40.72 -23.29 -5.06
C CYS A 552 -40.48 -24.43 -4.06
N TRP A 553 -41.29 -25.49 -4.12
CA TRP A 553 -41.10 -26.67 -3.27
C TRP A 553 -39.81 -27.41 -3.61
N ARG A 554 -39.50 -27.60 -4.91
CA ARG A 554 -38.26 -28.25 -5.35
C ARG A 554 -37.03 -27.46 -4.92
N ALA A 555 -37.01 -26.14 -5.10
CA ALA A 555 -35.92 -25.27 -4.70
C ALA A 555 -35.58 -25.41 -3.20
N LYS A 556 -36.61 -25.40 -2.35
CA LYS A 556 -36.47 -25.60 -0.89
C LYS A 556 -35.85 -26.94 -0.51
N LYS A 557 -35.99 -27.96 -1.36
CA LYS A 557 -35.47 -29.31 -1.11
C LYS A 557 -34.05 -29.51 -1.66
N THR A 558 -33.65 -28.79 -2.70
CA THR A 558 -32.38 -28.98 -3.40
C THR A 558 -31.29 -27.96 -3.06
N LEU A 559 -31.65 -26.76 -2.60
CA LEU A 559 -30.68 -25.73 -2.20
C LEU A 559 -29.99 -26.09 -0.88
N ASP A 560 -28.72 -25.69 -0.76
CA ASP A 560 -27.96 -25.84 0.47
C ASP A 560 -28.60 -25.05 1.63
N GLN A 561 -28.48 -25.57 2.86
CA GLN A 561 -29.19 -25.02 4.03
C GLN A 561 -28.90 -23.53 4.27
N ASP A 562 -27.67 -23.09 3.97
CA ASP A 562 -27.23 -21.70 4.15
C ASP A 562 -27.91 -20.74 3.14
N LEU A 563 -28.35 -21.25 1.99
CA LEU A 563 -28.94 -20.49 0.89
C LEU A 563 -30.48 -20.44 0.94
N LEU A 564 -31.10 -21.25 1.80
CA LEU A 564 -32.56 -21.33 1.93
C LEU A 564 -33.19 -20.04 2.47
N GLN A 565 -32.53 -19.38 3.43
CA GLN A 565 -33.03 -18.12 3.99
C GLN A 565 -33.00 -16.99 2.95
N GLU A 566 -31.92 -16.90 2.17
CA GLU A 566 -31.79 -15.92 1.11
C GLU A 566 -32.79 -16.18 -0.02
N PHE A 567 -32.97 -17.44 -0.42
CA PHE A 567 -33.99 -17.82 -1.41
C PHE A 567 -35.40 -17.46 -0.94
N HIS A 568 -35.73 -17.73 0.34
CA HIS A 568 -37.04 -17.38 0.88
C HIS A 568 -37.32 -15.88 0.80
N LEU A 569 -36.38 -15.04 1.26
CA LEU A 569 -36.51 -13.59 1.20
C LEU A 569 -36.68 -13.09 -0.25
N ARG A 570 -35.82 -13.52 -1.16
CA ARG A 570 -35.87 -13.07 -2.56
C ARG A 570 -37.05 -13.62 -3.36
N SER A 571 -37.62 -14.75 -2.94
CA SER A 571 -38.83 -15.32 -3.55
C SER A 571 -40.10 -14.55 -3.17
N LEU A 572 -40.13 -13.96 -1.96
CA LEU A 572 -41.26 -13.13 -1.51
C LEU A 572 -41.37 -11.83 -2.32
N ASP A 573 -40.25 -11.25 -2.71
CA ASP A 573 -40.19 -10.05 -3.57
C ASP A 573 -40.74 -10.28 -4.99
N LEU A 574 -40.96 -11.53 -5.39
CA LEU A 574 -41.55 -11.90 -6.70
C LEU A 574 -43.07 -12.08 -6.65
N ILE A 575 -43.70 -11.88 -5.49
CA ILE A 575 -45.15 -11.95 -5.34
C ILE A 575 -45.69 -10.52 -5.49
N PRO A 576 -46.51 -10.21 -6.52
CA PRO A 576 -47.12 -8.90 -6.64
C PRO A 576 -48.04 -8.60 -5.44
N ASP A 577 -47.96 -7.38 -4.91
CA ASP A 577 -48.69 -6.83 -3.73
C ASP A 577 -50.24 -6.95 -3.75
N GLN A 578 -50.85 -7.64 -4.72
CA GLN A 578 -52.30 -7.81 -4.84
C GLN A 578 -52.83 -9.20 -4.44
N GLN A 579 -52.02 -10.07 -3.85
CA GLN A 579 -52.48 -11.38 -3.33
C GLN A 579 -52.09 -11.62 -1.85
N SER A 580 -52.01 -10.57 -1.04
CA SER A 580 -51.60 -10.64 0.36
C SER A 580 -52.70 -11.06 1.34
N GLU A 581 -53.98 -11.14 0.96
CA GLU A 581 -55.06 -11.46 1.92
C GLU A 581 -55.50 -12.94 1.91
N ASP A 582 -55.41 -13.68 0.79
CA ASP A 582 -55.91 -15.06 0.73
C ASP A 582 -54.85 -16.15 0.95
N GLN A 583 -53.55 -15.83 0.88
CA GLN A 583 -52.46 -16.81 1.06
C GLN A 583 -51.90 -16.87 2.49
N HIS A 584 -52.25 -15.92 3.36
CA HIS A 584 -51.86 -15.97 4.77
C HIS A 584 -52.60 -17.06 5.58
N SER A 585 -53.70 -17.63 5.05
CA SER A 585 -54.45 -18.69 5.75
C SER A 585 -53.97 -20.11 5.41
N PHE A 586 -53.27 -20.32 4.29
CA PHE A 586 -52.93 -21.67 3.81
C PHE A 586 -51.53 -22.16 4.22
N LEU A 587 -50.72 -21.32 4.87
CA LEU A 587 -49.34 -21.63 5.28
C LEU A 587 -49.15 -21.71 6.81
N MET A 588 -50.24 -21.60 7.59
CA MET A 588 -50.24 -21.69 9.06
C MET A 588 -50.87 -22.98 9.59
N GLU A 589 -51.31 -23.88 8.71
CA GLU A 589 -51.79 -25.22 9.10
C GLU A 589 -50.86 -26.28 8.52
N GLU A 590 -49.76 -26.54 9.23
CA GLU A 590 -49.07 -27.85 9.36
C GLU A 590 -47.76 -27.60 10.13
N ASP A 591 -47.89 -27.39 11.44
CA ASP A 591 -46.81 -27.53 12.45
C ASP A 591 -46.71 -28.99 12.92
#